data_AF-A0A1J5DDH6-F1
#
_entry.id   AF-A0A1J5DDH6-F1
#
_cell.length_a   1.000
_cell.length_b   1.000
_cell.length_c   1.000
_cell.angle_alpha   90.00
_cell.angle_beta   90.00
_cell.angle_gamma   90.00
#
_symmetry.space_group_name_H-M   'P 1'
#
loop_
_entity.id
_entity.type
_entity.pdbx_description
1 polymer ?
#
loop_
_entity_poly.entity_id
_entity_poly.type
_entity_poly.pdbx_seq_one_letter_code
_entity_poly.pdbx_strand_id
1 'polypeptide(L)'
;MGVKNAMVEICRRITPGGLLYIETPDARRYADYLTTPYQEFNTEHINHFSGTCLENVLRLSGFAEISSDVGELQSSATSTYPIVYAFGRRASGPRQPIQRDLTLVNEVERYISASELMMTVMRRRLEKFVLLGSLIVWGTGQLTMKLLADTVLRNADILAFVDANPVNWGKALLGRQVQPPENIVGSTVPILIASTLHEATIRQQIGEMGLNNPILSLL
;
A
#
# COMPACT_ATOMS: atom_id res chain seq x y z
N MET A 1 8.56 17.14 -2.40
CA MET A 1 9.93 17.46 -1.91
C MET A 1 10.71 16.15 -1.86
N GLY A 2 11.86 16.03 -2.52
CA GLY A 2 12.63 14.78 -2.55
C GLY A 2 13.51 14.58 -1.32
N VAL A 3 13.91 13.33 -1.05
CA VAL A 3 14.73 12.91 0.12
C VAL A 3 15.99 13.75 0.26
N LYS A 4 16.69 14.03 -0.85
CA LYS A 4 17.89 14.87 -0.88
C LYS A 4 17.63 16.28 -0.31
N ASN A 5 16.52 16.92 -0.68
CA ASN A 5 16.21 18.27 -0.21
C ASN A 5 15.80 18.26 1.26
N ALA A 6 15.09 17.22 1.71
CA ALA A 6 14.77 17.04 3.12
C ALA A 6 16.05 16.93 3.96
N MET A 7 17.00 16.10 3.51
CA MET A 7 18.29 15.95 4.18
C MET A 7 19.11 17.23 4.23
N VAL A 8 19.15 18.00 3.14
CA VAL A 8 19.84 19.31 3.12
C VAL A 8 19.27 20.25 4.20
N GLU A 9 17.93 20.32 4.31
CA GLU A 9 17.29 21.21 5.28
C GLU A 9 17.47 20.72 6.72
N ILE A 10 17.45 19.40 6.96
CA ILE A 10 17.78 18.79 8.25
C ILE A 10 19.22 19.15 8.66
N CYS A 11 20.19 18.97 7.76
CA CYS A 11 21.59 19.29 8.04
C CYS A 11 21.81 20.77 8.39
N ARG A 12 21.00 21.66 7.81
CA ARG A 12 21.06 23.10 8.09
C ARG A 12 20.59 23.46 9.49
N ARG A 13 19.69 22.66 10.07
CA ARG A 13 19.02 22.96 11.35
C ARG A 13 19.59 22.19 12.55
N ILE A 14 20.05 20.97 12.32
CA ILE A 14 20.56 20.11 13.40
C ILE A 14 21.92 20.65 13.90
N THR A 15 22.22 20.61 15.20
CA THR A 15 23.54 21.05 15.70
C THR A 15 24.65 20.02 15.42
N PRO A 16 25.94 20.41 15.44
CA PRO A 16 27.05 19.45 15.44
C PRO A 16 26.88 18.41 16.56
N GLY A 17 27.08 17.13 16.25
CA GLY A 17 26.86 16.03 17.20
C GLY A 17 25.39 15.65 17.44
N GLY A 18 24.44 16.39 16.86
CA GLY A 18 23.01 16.09 16.92
C GLY A 18 22.65 14.75 16.27
N LEU A 19 21.54 14.18 16.72
CA LEU A 19 21.06 12.86 16.30
C LEU A 19 19.96 12.97 15.26
N LEU A 20 20.03 12.10 14.25
CA LEU A 20 18.99 11.89 13.26
C LEU A 20 18.52 10.44 13.37
N TYR A 21 17.21 10.26 13.36
CA TYR A 21 16.56 8.97 13.20
C TYR A 21 15.76 8.99 11.90
N ILE A 22 15.95 7.97 11.06
CA ILE A 22 15.18 7.77 9.84
C ILE A 22 14.58 6.38 9.91
N GLU A 23 13.28 6.29 9.66
CA GLU A 23 12.54 5.04 9.53
C GLU A 23 11.74 5.06 8.24
N THR A 24 11.77 3.94 7.53
CA THR A 24 11.00 3.73 6.31
C THR A 24 10.53 2.28 6.27
N PRO A 25 9.56 1.95 5.40
CA PRO A 25 9.35 0.57 5.00
C PRO A 25 10.63 -0.17 4.60
N ASP A 26 10.78 -1.44 5.00
CA ASP A 26 11.86 -2.31 4.48
C ASP A 26 11.41 -2.97 3.16
N ALA A 27 11.88 -2.40 2.06
CA ALA A 27 11.55 -2.88 0.72
C ALA A 27 12.06 -4.30 0.43
N ARG A 28 13.05 -4.78 1.19
CA ARG A 28 13.53 -6.17 1.06
C ARG A 28 12.53 -7.21 1.56
N ARG A 29 11.56 -6.78 2.39
CA ARG A 29 10.61 -7.68 3.06
C ARG A 29 9.18 -7.55 2.53
N TYR A 30 8.94 -6.71 1.52
CA TYR A 30 7.58 -6.49 1.00
C TYR A 30 6.85 -7.76 0.60
N ALA A 31 7.56 -8.72 -0.01
CA ALA A 31 6.98 -9.99 -0.43
C ALA A 31 6.55 -10.88 0.75
N ASP A 32 7.19 -10.75 1.92
CA ASP A 32 6.85 -11.53 3.12
C ASP A 32 5.60 -11.02 3.84
N TYR A 33 5.24 -9.75 3.57
CA TYR A 33 4.08 -9.06 4.15
C TYR A 33 3.03 -8.72 3.08
N LEU A 34 3.03 -9.45 1.96
CA LEU A 34 2.12 -9.21 0.85
C LEU A 34 0.67 -9.55 1.23
N THR A 35 -0.17 -8.52 1.30
CA THR A 35 -1.62 -8.64 1.57
C THR A 35 -2.48 -8.18 0.40
N THR A 36 -1.96 -7.25 -0.41
CA THR A 36 -2.63 -6.65 -1.55
C THR A 36 -1.59 -6.48 -2.66
N PRO A 37 -1.89 -6.84 -3.92
CA PRO A 37 -0.91 -6.75 -5.00
C PRO A 37 -0.45 -5.30 -5.22
N TYR A 38 0.87 -5.13 -5.33
CA TYR A 38 1.52 -3.85 -5.58
C TYR A 38 1.14 -2.75 -4.57
N GLN A 39 0.69 -3.10 -3.36
CA GLN A 39 0.30 -2.15 -2.32
C GLN A 39 1.38 -1.13 -2.00
N GLU A 40 2.63 -1.58 -1.94
CA GLU A 40 3.78 -0.75 -1.60
C GLU A 40 4.19 0.17 -2.74
N PHE A 41 3.72 -0.11 -3.96
CA PHE A 41 3.92 0.75 -5.12
C PHE A 41 2.69 1.65 -5.27
N ASN A 42 2.77 2.82 -4.64
CA ASN A 42 1.70 3.81 -4.64
C ASN A 42 2.28 5.23 -4.67
N THR A 43 1.39 6.24 -4.71
CA THR A 43 1.79 7.64 -4.85
C THR A 43 2.45 8.24 -3.60
N GLU A 44 2.29 7.60 -2.44
CA GLU A 44 2.90 8.02 -1.17
C GLU A 44 4.29 7.38 -1.00
N HIS A 45 4.44 6.12 -1.38
CA HIS A 45 5.69 5.35 -1.33
C HIS A 45 6.50 5.54 -2.62
N ILE A 46 7.04 6.75 -2.81
CA ILE A 46 7.84 7.11 -3.99
C ILE A 46 9.23 6.43 -3.99
N ASN A 47 9.77 6.12 -2.81
CA ASN A 47 11.09 5.52 -2.64
C ASN A 47 10.98 4.22 -1.85
N HIS A 48 11.80 3.24 -2.22
CA HIS A 48 11.86 1.91 -1.60
C HIS A 48 13.25 1.69 -1.03
N PHE A 49 13.35 1.59 0.30
CA PHE A 49 14.61 1.60 1.02
C PHE A 49 14.94 0.23 1.60
N SER A 50 16.23 -0.10 1.58
CA SER A 50 16.86 -1.08 2.45
C SER A 50 17.71 -0.37 3.52
N GLY A 51 18.31 -1.15 4.42
CA GLY A 51 19.31 -0.65 5.37
C GLY A 51 20.48 0.04 4.66
N THR A 52 21.05 -0.60 3.63
CA THR A 52 22.13 -0.01 2.82
C THR A 52 21.72 1.31 2.17
N CYS A 53 20.46 1.44 1.73
CA CYS A 53 19.95 2.72 1.24
C CYS A 53 19.91 3.80 2.33
N LEU A 54 19.44 3.49 3.54
CA LEU A 54 19.41 4.44 4.66
C LEU A 54 20.82 4.84 5.11
N GLU A 55 21.74 3.89 5.20
CA GLU A 55 23.15 4.19 5.47
C GLU A 55 23.73 5.14 4.41
N ASN A 56 23.43 4.92 3.13
CA ASN A 56 23.86 5.83 2.06
C ASN A 56 23.25 7.22 2.20
N VAL A 57 22.00 7.34 2.66
CA VAL A 57 21.39 8.64 2.98
C VAL A 57 22.18 9.35 4.08
N LEU A 58 22.60 8.64 5.12
CA LEU A 58 23.46 9.20 6.18
C LEU A 58 24.83 9.63 5.63
N ARG A 59 25.53 8.75 4.90
CA ARG A 59 26.86 8.98 4.30
C ARG A 59 26.86 10.22 3.39
N LEU A 60 25.86 10.35 2.53
CA LEU A 60 25.72 11.47 1.61
C LEU A 60 25.32 12.79 2.29
N SER A 61 24.76 12.72 3.49
CA SER A 61 24.24 13.89 4.21
C SER A 61 25.18 14.41 5.29
N GLY A 62 26.35 13.77 5.49
CA GLY A 62 27.33 14.18 6.50
C GLY A 62 26.98 13.67 7.91
N PHE A 63 26.31 12.53 7.99
CA PHE A 63 26.08 11.81 9.25
C PHE A 63 27.00 10.59 9.31
N ALA A 64 27.57 10.34 10.48
CA ALA A 64 28.17 9.06 10.82
C ALA A 64 27.08 8.16 11.39
N GLU A 65 27.00 6.93 10.88
CA GLU A 65 26.08 5.92 11.41
C GLU A 65 26.43 5.59 12.87
N ILE A 66 25.40 5.47 13.71
CA ILE A 66 25.50 4.93 15.07
C ILE A 66 25.04 3.48 15.07
N SER A 67 23.86 3.22 14.50
CA SER A 67 23.27 1.90 14.39
C SER A 67 22.18 1.90 13.32
N SER A 68 21.87 0.73 12.80
CA SER A 68 20.73 0.47 11.94
C SER A 68 20.18 -0.92 12.25
N ASP A 69 18.88 -1.11 12.05
CA ASP A 69 18.24 -2.41 12.20
C ASP A 69 16.94 -2.46 11.40
N VAL A 70 16.33 -3.65 11.37
CA VAL A 70 14.98 -3.88 10.87
C VAL A 70 14.03 -4.12 12.03
N GLY A 71 12.75 -3.96 11.76
CA GLY A 71 11.71 -4.21 12.74
C GLY A 71 10.38 -4.47 12.08
N GLU A 72 9.37 -4.55 12.92
CA GLU A 72 7.98 -4.74 12.54
C GLU A 72 7.12 -3.78 13.36
N LEU A 73 6.23 -3.06 12.69
CA LEU A 73 5.24 -2.19 13.31
C LEU A 73 3.85 -2.77 13.10
N GLN A 74 3.04 -2.73 14.16
CA GLN A 74 1.64 -3.07 14.06
C GLN A 74 0.88 -1.87 13.48
N SER A 75 0.49 -1.96 12.20
CA SER A 75 -0.25 -0.90 11.49
C SER A 75 -1.76 -0.97 11.75
N SER A 76 -2.26 -2.14 12.17
CA SER A 76 -3.64 -2.33 12.63
C SER A 76 -3.75 -3.53 13.58
N ALA A 77 -4.93 -3.79 14.13
CA ALA A 77 -5.17 -4.98 14.97
C ALA A 77 -4.78 -6.30 14.28
N THR A 78 -4.79 -6.34 12.94
CA THR A 78 -4.57 -7.55 12.14
C THR A 78 -3.45 -7.41 11.11
N SER A 79 -2.70 -6.31 11.12
CA SER A 79 -1.69 -6.03 10.11
C SER A 79 -0.38 -5.60 10.76
N THR A 80 0.67 -6.31 10.39
CA THR A 80 2.06 -6.00 10.74
C THR A 80 2.78 -5.55 9.48
N TYR A 81 3.71 -4.62 9.63
CA TYR A 81 4.40 -3.98 8.52
C TYR A 81 5.92 -3.93 8.76
N PRO A 82 6.75 -4.30 7.77
CA PRO A 82 8.19 -4.34 7.94
C PRO A 82 8.80 -2.94 7.84
N ILE A 83 9.66 -2.60 8.79
CA ILE A 83 10.41 -1.35 8.80
C ILE A 83 11.91 -1.59 8.76
N VAL A 84 12.63 -0.59 8.27
CA VAL A 84 14.07 -0.45 8.40
C VAL A 84 14.37 0.95 8.92
N TYR A 85 15.32 1.06 9.83
CA TYR A 85 15.67 2.34 10.44
C TYR A 85 17.17 2.48 10.66
N ALA A 86 17.61 3.73 10.77
CA ALA A 86 19.00 4.07 11.06
C ALA A 86 19.10 5.32 11.96
N PHE A 87 20.09 5.29 12.85
CA PHE A 87 20.52 6.40 13.68
C PHE A 87 21.82 6.98 13.12
N GLY A 88 21.83 8.29 12.91
CA GLY A 88 23.00 9.04 12.46
C GLY A 88 23.38 10.15 13.43
N ARG A 89 24.68 10.36 13.63
CA ARG A 89 25.22 11.54 14.31
C ARG A 89 25.77 12.52 13.31
N ARG A 90 25.41 13.80 13.41
CA ARG A 90 26.00 14.84 12.56
C ARG A 90 27.51 14.87 12.79
N ALA A 91 28.27 14.59 11.73
CA ALA A 91 29.72 14.56 11.75
C ALA A 91 30.30 15.80 11.06
N SER A 92 31.49 16.21 11.48
CA SER A 92 32.24 17.33 10.89
C SER A 92 33.17 16.91 9.75
N GLY A 93 33.08 15.65 9.31
CA GLY A 93 33.99 15.03 8.34
C GLY A 93 33.46 15.01 6.90
N PRO A 94 34.31 14.60 5.93
CA PRO A 94 33.90 14.44 4.55
C PRO A 94 32.81 13.37 4.42
N ARG A 95 31.94 13.54 3.42
CA ARG A 95 30.94 12.53 3.05
C ARG A 95 31.65 11.25 2.63
N GLN A 96 31.08 10.11 3.01
CA GLN A 96 31.61 8.80 2.64
C GLN A 96 31.06 8.36 1.27
N PRO A 97 31.80 7.51 0.52
CA PRO A 97 31.30 6.95 -0.73
C PRO A 97 30.06 6.08 -0.49
N ILE A 98 29.17 6.05 -1.47
CA ILE A 98 27.98 5.19 -1.43
C ILE A 98 28.38 3.72 -1.61
N GLN A 99 27.63 2.83 -0.96
CA GLN A 99 27.72 1.40 -1.19
C GLN A 99 26.54 0.94 -2.03
N ARG A 100 26.79 0.15 -3.07
CA ARG A 100 25.71 -0.42 -3.87
C ARG A 100 25.01 -1.51 -3.08
N ASP A 101 23.70 -1.44 -3.00
CA ASP A 101 22.89 -2.55 -2.53
C ASP A 101 22.80 -3.63 -3.63
N LEU A 102 23.23 -4.85 -3.31
CA LEU A 102 23.26 -5.97 -4.23
C LEU A 102 22.05 -6.91 -4.09
N THR A 103 21.23 -6.76 -3.05
CA THR A 103 20.12 -7.68 -2.74
C THR A 103 18.76 -7.04 -2.97
N LEU A 104 18.63 -5.72 -2.77
CA LEU A 104 17.35 -5.01 -2.86
C LEU A 104 16.63 -5.22 -4.19
N VAL A 105 17.35 -5.24 -5.32
CA VAL A 105 16.75 -5.48 -6.64
C VAL A 105 16.04 -6.83 -6.68
N ASN A 106 16.70 -7.89 -6.22
CA ASN A 106 16.14 -9.24 -6.25
C ASN A 106 14.91 -9.37 -5.33
N GLU A 107 14.94 -8.72 -4.16
CA GLU A 107 13.79 -8.76 -3.24
C GLU A 107 12.59 -7.96 -3.76
N VAL A 108 12.85 -6.84 -4.42
CA VAL A 108 11.79 -6.07 -5.10
C VAL A 108 11.21 -6.86 -6.29
N GLU A 109 12.04 -7.55 -7.06
CA GLU A 109 11.59 -8.45 -8.13
C GLU A 109 10.75 -9.62 -7.61
N ARG A 110 11.12 -10.18 -6.44
CA ARG A 110 10.33 -11.19 -5.73
C ARG A 110 8.96 -10.65 -5.35
N TYR A 111 8.89 -9.43 -4.82
CA TYR A 111 7.64 -8.75 -4.48
C TYR A 111 6.74 -8.50 -5.71
N ILE A 112 7.32 -8.03 -6.81
CA ILE A 112 6.62 -7.83 -8.08
C ILE A 112 6.03 -9.15 -8.56
N SER A 113 6.84 -10.22 -8.56
CA SER A 113 6.41 -11.55 -9.01
C SER A 113 5.28 -12.11 -8.16
N ALA A 114 5.37 -11.98 -6.83
CA ALA A 114 4.32 -12.42 -5.91
C ALA A 114 3.02 -11.60 -6.08
N SER A 115 3.14 -10.29 -6.28
CA SER A 115 2.01 -9.41 -6.58
C SER A 115 1.33 -9.79 -7.90
N GLU A 116 2.11 -10.13 -8.93
CA GLU A 116 1.57 -10.51 -10.24
C GLU A 116 0.82 -11.85 -10.19
N LEU A 117 1.34 -12.83 -9.45
CA LEU A 117 0.65 -14.09 -9.20
C LEU A 117 -0.71 -13.85 -8.52
N MET A 118 -0.73 -12.98 -7.51
CA MET A 118 -1.95 -12.59 -6.81
C MET A 118 -2.94 -11.87 -7.74
N MET A 119 -2.48 -10.92 -8.56
CA MET A 119 -3.31 -10.26 -9.58
C MET A 119 -3.86 -11.25 -10.61
N THR A 120 -3.08 -12.25 -11.02
CA THR A 120 -3.55 -13.29 -11.94
C THR A 120 -4.70 -14.11 -11.34
N VAL A 121 -4.65 -14.42 -10.04
CA VAL A 121 -5.78 -15.08 -9.34
C VAL A 121 -7.01 -14.17 -9.33
N MET A 122 -6.83 -12.89 -8.99
CA MET A 122 -7.93 -11.91 -8.98
C MET A 122 -8.57 -11.74 -10.37
N ARG A 123 -7.76 -11.62 -11.42
CA ARG A 123 -8.23 -11.54 -12.83
C ARG A 123 -9.15 -12.70 -13.19
N ARG A 124 -8.70 -13.94 -12.94
CA ARG A 124 -9.49 -15.15 -13.24
C ARG A 124 -10.81 -15.23 -12.48
N ARG A 125 -10.86 -14.69 -11.26
CA ARG A 125 -12.11 -14.62 -10.50
C ARG A 125 -13.05 -13.56 -11.04
N LEU A 126 -12.52 -12.38 -11.34
CA LEU A 126 -13.29 -11.29 -11.94
C LEU A 126 -13.92 -11.70 -13.26
N GLU A 127 -13.20 -12.44 -14.12
CA GLU A 127 -13.74 -13.01 -15.36
C GLU A 127 -15.01 -13.85 -15.11
N LYS A 128 -15.08 -14.59 -14.01
CA LYS A 128 -16.29 -15.34 -13.65
C LYS A 128 -17.38 -14.43 -13.10
N PHE A 129 -17.01 -13.47 -12.27
CA PHE A 129 -17.96 -12.57 -11.60
C PHE A 129 -18.67 -11.63 -12.57
N VAL A 130 -17.96 -11.09 -13.56
CA VAL A 130 -18.57 -10.20 -14.57
C VAL A 130 -19.59 -10.91 -15.45
N LEU A 131 -19.48 -12.24 -15.60
CA LEU A 131 -20.46 -13.05 -16.33
C LEU A 131 -21.77 -13.27 -15.56
N LEU A 132 -21.78 -13.01 -14.24
CA LEU A 132 -23.00 -13.09 -13.42
C LEU A 132 -23.95 -11.91 -13.65
N GLY A 133 -23.50 -10.88 -14.36
CA GLY A 133 -24.26 -9.67 -14.65
C GLY A 133 -23.83 -8.49 -13.77
N SER A 134 -24.81 -7.69 -13.36
CA SER A 134 -24.56 -6.46 -12.62
C SER A 134 -23.96 -6.72 -11.24
N LEU A 135 -23.09 -5.82 -10.78
CA LEU A 135 -22.43 -5.94 -9.47
C LEU A 135 -22.29 -4.61 -8.76
N ILE A 136 -22.16 -4.68 -7.43
CA ILE A 136 -21.78 -3.58 -6.56
C ILE A 136 -20.33 -3.79 -6.15
N VAL A 137 -19.50 -2.76 -6.24
CA VAL A 137 -18.11 -2.81 -5.77
C VAL A 137 -18.02 -2.12 -4.41
N TRP A 138 -17.65 -2.86 -3.37
CA TRP A 138 -17.42 -2.33 -2.02
C TRP A 138 -15.92 -2.24 -1.72
N GLY A 139 -15.46 -1.03 -1.44
CA GLY A 139 -14.06 -0.68 -1.29
C GLY A 139 -13.59 0.06 -2.55
N THR A 140 -13.13 1.30 -2.37
CA THR A 140 -12.79 2.21 -3.48
C THR A 140 -11.33 2.68 -3.41
N GLY A 141 -10.50 1.93 -2.70
CA GLY A 141 -9.09 2.22 -2.50
C GLY A 141 -8.19 1.85 -3.69
N GLN A 142 -6.88 1.82 -3.43
CA GLN A 142 -5.84 1.57 -4.42
C GLN A 142 -6.01 0.24 -5.18
N LEU A 143 -6.47 -0.81 -4.49
CA LEU A 143 -6.74 -2.10 -5.14
C LEU A 143 -7.82 -1.95 -6.24
N THR A 144 -8.96 -1.34 -5.90
CA THR A 144 -10.04 -1.07 -6.87
C THR A 144 -9.55 -0.27 -8.06
N MET A 145 -8.71 0.76 -7.85
CA MET A 145 -8.13 1.53 -8.94
C MET A 145 -7.28 0.67 -9.88
N LYS A 146 -6.45 -0.23 -9.34
CA LYS A 146 -5.64 -1.18 -10.13
C LYS A 146 -6.53 -2.17 -10.88
N LEU A 147 -7.56 -2.72 -10.23
CA LEU A 147 -8.50 -3.65 -10.86
C LEU A 147 -9.27 -3.00 -12.02
N LEU A 148 -9.71 -1.74 -11.86
CA LEU A 148 -10.36 -0.97 -12.93
C LEU A 148 -9.39 -0.56 -14.04
N ALA A 149 -8.09 -0.50 -13.78
CA ALA A 149 -7.10 -0.18 -14.80
C ALA A 149 -6.69 -1.42 -15.62
N ASP A 150 -6.54 -2.58 -14.98
CA ASP A 150 -5.79 -3.71 -15.52
C ASP A 150 -6.59 -5.04 -15.60
N THR A 151 -7.92 -4.97 -15.43
CA THR A 151 -8.78 -6.16 -15.48
C THR A 151 -10.11 -5.90 -16.19
N VAL A 152 -10.85 -7.00 -16.42
CA VAL A 152 -12.21 -6.96 -16.98
C VAL A 152 -13.23 -6.19 -16.13
N LEU A 153 -12.91 -5.92 -14.85
CA LEU A 153 -13.80 -5.17 -13.95
C LEU A 153 -14.16 -3.78 -14.51
N ARG A 154 -13.27 -3.14 -15.28
CA ARG A 154 -13.52 -1.84 -15.92
C ARG A 154 -14.78 -1.83 -16.79
N ASN A 155 -15.04 -2.95 -17.45
CA ASN A 155 -16.12 -3.11 -18.42
C ASN A 155 -17.32 -3.86 -17.83
N ALA A 156 -17.26 -4.19 -16.54
CA ALA A 156 -18.37 -4.82 -15.86
C ALA A 156 -19.54 -3.84 -15.70
N ASP A 157 -20.75 -4.39 -15.61
CA ASP A 157 -21.93 -3.60 -15.28
C ASP A 157 -21.96 -3.27 -13.77
N ILE A 158 -21.18 -2.25 -13.40
CA ILE A 158 -21.10 -1.79 -12.01
C ILE A 158 -22.24 -0.82 -11.74
N LEU A 159 -23.18 -1.20 -10.87
CA LEU A 159 -24.31 -0.33 -10.50
C LEU A 159 -23.92 0.72 -9.47
N ALA A 160 -23.01 0.36 -8.56
CA ALA A 160 -22.61 1.21 -7.45
C ALA A 160 -21.16 0.94 -7.04
N PHE A 161 -20.47 2.02 -6.67
CA PHE A 161 -19.26 1.98 -5.85
C PHE A 161 -19.62 2.40 -4.43
N VAL A 162 -19.28 1.57 -3.45
CA VAL A 162 -19.59 1.76 -2.04
C VAL A 162 -18.30 1.79 -1.23
N ASP A 163 -18.22 2.68 -0.25
CA ASP A 163 -17.11 2.70 0.69
C ASP A 163 -17.58 3.13 2.07
N ALA A 164 -17.07 2.49 3.13
CA ALA A 164 -17.40 2.88 4.50
C ALA A 164 -16.67 4.15 4.94
N ASN A 165 -15.58 4.54 4.27
CA ASN A 165 -14.83 5.74 4.59
C ASN A 165 -15.47 6.98 3.93
N PRO A 166 -15.99 7.95 4.72
CA PRO A 166 -16.64 9.14 4.19
C PRO A 166 -15.73 10.03 3.34
N VAL A 167 -14.41 9.93 3.51
CA VAL A 167 -13.42 10.64 2.68
C VAL A 167 -13.54 10.27 1.21
N ASN A 168 -14.12 9.10 0.88
CA ASN A 168 -14.30 8.66 -0.49
C ASN A 168 -15.65 9.06 -1.10
N TRP A 169 -16.65 9.43 -0.31
CA TRP A 169 -17.99 9.73 -0.81
C TRP A 169 -18.01 10.93 -1.76
N GLY A 170 -18.82 10.83 -2.82
CA GLY A 170 -18.93 11.83 -3.87
C GLY A 170 -17.77 11.86 -4.87
N LYS A 171 -16.64 11.21 -4.58
CA LYS A 171 -15.58 11.02 -5.59
C LYS A 171 -16.10 10.17 -6.74
N ALA A 172 -15.66 10.46 -7.97
CA ALA A 172 -16.12 9.75 -9.16
C ALA A 172 -15.17 8.60 -9.54
N LEU A 173 -15.72 7.41 -9.73
CA LEU A 173 -15.07 6.25 -10.36
C LEU A 173 -15.88 5.83 -11.59
N LEU A 174 -15.22 5.81 -12.76
CA LEU A 174 -15.88 5.55 -14.05
C LEU A 174 -17.15 6.40 -14.27
N GLY A 175 -17.14 7.66 -13.84
CA GLY A 175 -18.27 8.57 -13.95
C GLY A 175 -19.41 8.37 -12.94
N ARG A 176 -19.30 7.39 -12.03
CA ARG A 176 -20.26 7.16 -10.93
C ARG A 176 -19.69 7.66 -9.61
N GLN A 177 -20.52 8.27 -8.78
CA GLN A 177 -20.10 8.71 -7.45
C GLN A 177 -20.01 7.52 -6.49
N VAL A 178 -18.96 7.51 -5.67
CA VAL A 178 -18.85 6.62 -4.53
C VAL A 178 -19.88 7.04 -3.49
N GLN A 179 -20.62 6.08 -2.96
CA GLN A 179 -21.72 6.30 -2.04
C GLN A 179 -21.55 5.54 -0.71
N PRO A 180 -22.24 5.98 0.34
CA PRO A 180 -22.24 5.29 1.62
C PRO A 180 -22.94 3.92 1.53
N PRO A 181 -22.59 2.94 2.39
CA PRO A 181 -23.19 1.60 2.37
C PRO A 181 -24.71 1.56 2.49
N GLU A 182 -25.31 2.50 3.21
CA GLU A 182 -26.75 2.55 3.45
C GLU A 182 -27.55 2.70 2.15
N ASN A 183 -26.94 3.25 1.09
CA ASN A 183 -27.59 3.45 -0.20
C ASN A 183 -27.85 2.17 -0.99
N ILE A 184 -27.25 1.04 -0.59
CA ILE A 184 -27.49 -0.26 -1.24
C ILE A 184 -28.44 -1.16 -0.44
N VAL A 185 -29.00 -0.67 0.67
CA VAL A 185 -30.01 -1.41 1.44
C VAL A 185 -31.22 -1.72 0.57
N GLY A 186 -31.66 -2.99 0.59
CA GLY A 186 -32.76 -3.49 -0.25
C GLY A 186 -32.33 -3.94 -1.64
N SER A 187 -31.08 -3.69 -2.06
CA SER A 187 -30.51 -4.30 -3.27
C SER A 187 -30.30 -5.80 -3.07
N THR A 188 -30.50 -6.59 -4.12
CA THR A 188 -30.17 -8.04 -4.16
C THR A 188 -28.95 -8.33 -5.04
N VAL A 189 -28.35 -7.29 -5.62
CA VAL A 189 -27.24 -7.39 -6.58
C VAL A 189 -25.98 -7.89 -5.86
N PRO A 190 -25.19 -8.81 -6.46
CA PRO A 190 -23.95 -9.29 -5.86
C PRO A 190 -22.99 -8.16 -5.46
N ILE A 191 -22.35 -8.30 -4.30
CA ILE A 191 -21.35 -7.37 -3.78
C ILE A 191 -19.96 -7.99 -3.96
N LEU A 192 -19.14 -7.37 -4.79
CA LEU A 192 -17.70 -7.62 -4.87
C LEU A 192 -16.98 -6.81 -3.79
N ILE A 193 -16.34 -7.49 -2.85
CA ILE A 193 -15.46 -6.84 -1.88
C ILE A 193 -14.10 -6.62 -2.55
N ALA A 194 -13.79 -5.36 -2.90
CA ALA A 194 -12.57 -4.96 -3.59
C ALA A 194 -11.50 -4.41 -2.62
N SER A 195 -11.39 -5.04 -1.45
CA SER A 195 -10.38 -4.75 -0.42
C SER A 195 -10.00 -6.05 0.28
N THR A 196 -8.75 -6.48 0.16
CA THR A 196 -8.27 -7.69 0.85
C THR A 196 -7.90 -7.39 2.31
N LEU A 197 -7.30 -6.23 2.58
CA LEU A 197 -6.93 -5.80 3.94
C LEU A 197 -8.13 -5.64 4.87
N HIS A 198 -9.26 -5.18 4.35
CA HIS A 198 -10.47 -4.91 5.14
C HIS A 198 -11.63 -5.87 4.82
N GLU A 199 -11.35 -7.00 4.17
CA GLU A 199 -12.41 -7.93 3.75
C GLU A 199 -13.27 -8.39 4.94
N ALA A 200 -12.62 -8.82 6.03
CA ALA A 200 -13.32 -9.30 7.22
C ALA A 200 -14.22 -8.22 7.84
N THR A 201 -13.73 -6.99 7.94
CA THR A 201 -14.51 -5.84 8.45
C THR A 201 -15.68 -5.51 7.54
N ILE A 202 -15.49 -5.51 6.22
CA ILE A 202 -16.57 -5.26 5.26
C ILE A 202 -17.63 -6.37 5.34
N ARG A 203 -17.21 -7.63 5.44
CA ARG A 203 -18.13 -8.78 5.63
C ARG A 203 -18.95 -8.65 6.91
N GLN A 204 -18.32 -8.25 8.00
CA GLN A 204 -19.01 -7.99 9.27
C GLN A 204 -20.05 -6.87 9.10
N GLN A 205 -19.66 -5.75 8.50
CA GLN A 205 -20.56 -4.61 8.28
C GLN A 205 -21.76 -4.97 7.39
N ILE A 206 -21.55 -5.74 6.32
CA ILE A 206 -22.64 -6.27 5.46
C ILE A 206 -23.64 -7.08 6.30
N GLY A 207 -23.14 -7.94 7.20
CA GLY A 207 -23.98 -8.73 8.10
C GLY A 207 -24.75 -7.90 9.12
N GLU A 208 -24.09 -6.91 9.73
CA GLU A 208 -24.72 -5.97 10.69
C GLU A 208 -25.82 -5.12 10.04
N MET A 209 -25.65 -4.79 8.77
CA MET A 209 -26.66 -4.09 7.96
C MET A 209 -27.81 -5.00 7.48
N GLY A 210 -27.74 -6.31 7.72
CA GLY A 210 -28.76 -7.26 7.27
C GLY A 210 -28.83 -7.45 5.75
N LEU A 211 -27.74 -7.17 5.04
CA LEU A 211 -27.66 -7.31 3.59
C LEU A 211 -27.56 -8.79 3.21
N ASN A 212 -28.52 -9.29 2.43
CA ASN A 212 -28.58 -10.69 1.98
C ASN A 212 -27.98 -10.90 0.59
N ASN A 213 -27.17 -9.94 0.12
CA ASN A 213 -26.55 -9.98 -1.20
C ASN A 213 -25.55 -11.15 -1.32
N PRO A 214 -25.42 -11.79 -2.50
CA PRO A 214 -24.30 -12.69 -2.75
C PRO A 214 -22.97 -11.96 -2.63
N ILE A 215 -22.03 -12.50 -1.84
CA ILE A 215 -20.73 -11.86 -1.59
C ILE A 215 -19.64 -12.52 -2.44
N LEU A 216 -18.92 -11.73 -3.20
CA LEU A 216 -17.84 -12.15 -4.09
C LEU A 216 -16.49 -11.66 -3.54
N SER A 217 -15.55 -12.59 -3.36
CA SER A 217 -14.19 -12.31 -2.88
C SER A 217 -13.12 -12.48 -3.96
N LEU A 218 -12.12 -11.61 -3.89
CA LEU A 218 -10.98 -11.61 -4.80
C LEU A 218 -9.97 -12.73 -4.55
N LEU A 219 -9.97 -13.33 -3.36
CA LEU A 219 -9.07 -14.43 -2.93
C LEU A 219 -9.83 -15.60 -2.29
#